data_AF-A0A953H9K0-F1
#
_entry.id   AF-A0A953H9K0-F1
#
_cell.length_a   1.000
_cell.length_b   1.000
_cell.length_c   1.000
_cell.angle_alpha   90.00
_cell.angle_beta   90.00
_cell.angle_gamma   90.00
#
_symmetry.space_group_name_H-M   'P 1'
#
loop_
_entity.id
_entity.type
_entity.pdbx_description
1 polymer ?
#
loop_
_entity_poly.entity_id
_entity_poly.type
_entity_poly.pdbx_seq_one_letter_code
_entity_poly.pdbx_strand_id
1 'polypeptide(L)'
;VSTNPKNFGEFEVDETSATHVQLFGKDKSLADLYIGKAGPSFMSTFIRKAGNDEVVDAKASLGFAFKKPEGWRDTQILDIPVDEIVGISAEGTSSTWELKKTDGNWNVVKPVQKTAQSMKAQSLSTALSVLRSTGFVEKESTKTLTQLGLDPPKQKYTITHEDRTTSPAKEQTTVLLVGEMEGPSKSYFVKRADRDDLYTIAEFQANALAATLDQLVPPEPKPAPAPETTATVEASAPAKPVETTPTVEAASVTSKTK
;
A
#
# COMPACT_ATOMS: atom_id res chain seq x y z
N VAL A 1 21.88 -30.18 -31.50
CA VAL A 1 22.09 -29.15 -32.54
C VAL A 1 23.56 -29.03 -32.91
N SER A 2 24.45 -28.91 -31.93
CA SER A 2 25.90 -28.97 -32.10
C SER A 2 26.52 -29.64 -30.88
N THR A 3 27.70 -30.23 -31.04
CA THR A 3 28.58 -30.67 -29.93
C THR A 3 30.00 -30.10 -30.09
N ASN A 4 30.17 -29.12 -30.98
CA ASN A 4 31.46 -28.47 -31.23
C ASN A 4 31.52 -27.13 -30.46
N PRO A 5 32.41 -27.00 -29.46
CA PRO A 5 32.53 -25.78 -28.65
C PRO A 5 32.81 -24.50 -29.45
N LYS A 6 33.45 -24.61 -30.61
CA LYS A 6 33.71 -23.45 -31.48
C LYS A 6 32.44 -22.77 -31.98
N ASN A 7 31.30 -23.48 -31.95
CA ASN A 7 30.03 -22.95 -32.44
C ASN A 7 29.17 -22.35 -31.31
N PHE A 8 29.60 -22.33 -30.04
CA PHE A 8 28.77 -21.82 -28.95
C PHE A 8 28.31 -20.38 -29.18
N GLY A 9 29.21 -19.51 -29.68
CA GLY A 9 28.87 -18.13 -30.01
C GLY A 9 27.85 -17.99 -31.14
N GLU A 10 27.77 -18.96 -32.06
CA GLU A 10 26.73 -18.95 -33.10
C GLU A 10 25.33 -19.13 -32.51
N PHE A 11 25.22 -19.83 -31.38
CA PHE A 11 23.94 -20.09 -30.69
C PHE A 11 23.72 -19.19 -29.47
N GLU A 12 24.67 -18.30 -29.17
CA GLU A 12 24.70 -17.47 -27.95
C GLU A 12 24.66 -18.29 -26.66
N VAL A 13 25.32 -19.46 -26.64
CA VAL A 13 25.38 -20.35 -25.45
C VAL A 13 26.78 -20.40 -24.83
N ASP A 14 27.62 -19.42 -25.14
CA ASP A 14 28.93 -19.21 -24.50
C ASP A 14 28.81 -18.33 -23.24
N GLU A 15 29.91 -18.21 -22.48
CA GLU A 15 29.98 -17.51 -21.21
C GLU A 15 29.82 -15.98 -21.31
N THR A 16 29.93 -15.41 -22.52
CA THR A 16 29.90 -13.96 -22.75
C THR A 16 28.58 -13.47 -23.32
N SER A 17 27.88 -14.30 -24.09
CA SER A 17 26.66 -13.94 -24.80
C SER A 17 25.39 -14.53 -24.17
N ALA A 18 25.52 -15.67 -23.47
CA ALA A 18 24.36 -16.35 -22.90
C ALA A 18 23.84 -15.66 -21.63
N THR A 19 22.55 -15.88 -21.34
CA THR A 19 22.05 -15.75 -19.98
C THR A 19 22.45 -17.00 -19.19
N HIS A 20 23.37 -16.85 -18.24
CA HIS A 20 23.79 -17.94 -17.36
C HIS A 20 22.81 -18.08 -16.19
N VAL A 21 22.16 -19.25 -16.10
CA VAL A 21 21.14 -19.53 -15.09
C VAL A 21 21.56 -20.72 -14.24
N GLN A 22 21.72 -20.44 -12.95
CA GLN A 22 21.96 -21.45 -11.92
C GLN A 22 20.71 -21.55 -11.04
N LEU A 23 20.06 -22.71 -11.07
CA LEU A 23 18.87 -23.01 -10.28
C LEU A 23 19.26 -23.83 -9.07
N PHE A 24 18.83 -23.40 -7.89
CA PHE A 24 19.07 -24.08 -6.63
C PHE A 24 17.74 -24.43 -5.96
N GLY A 25 17.70 -25.59 -5.30
CA GLY A 25 16.59 -26.02 -4.47
C GLY A 25 17.13 -26.40 -3.11
N LYS A 26 16.78 -25.62 -2.09
CA LYS A 26 17.47 -25.68 -0.79
C LYS A 26 18.99 -25.55 -1.04
N ASP A 27 19.78 -26.49 -0.55
CA ASP A 27 21.24 -26.45 -0.65
C ASP A 27 21.80 -27.23 -1.86
N LYS A 28 20.95 -27.59 -2.83
CA LYS A 28 21.35 -28.39 -4.00
C LYS A 28 21.20 -27.61 -5.30
N SER A 29 22.23 -27.65 -6.13
CA SER A 29 22.13 -27.23 -7.54
C SER A 29 21.21 -28.18 -8.30
N LEU A 30 20.13 -27.63 -8.86
CA LEU A 30 19.14 -28.33 -9.67
C LEU A 30 19.48 -28.26 -11.16
N ALA A 31 19.98 -27.11 -11.61
CA ALA A 31 20.37 -26.90 -13.00
C ALA A 31 21.44 -25.81 -13.10
N ASP A 32 22.28 -25.91 -14.11
CA ASP A 32 23.26 -24.92 -14.50
C ASP A 32 23.29 -24.85 -16.04
N LEU A 33 22.73 -23.78 -16.59
CA LEU A 33 22.37 -23.67 -18.00
C LEU A 33 22.85 -22.33 -18.58
N TYR A 34 23.42 -22.39 -19.78
CA TYR A 34 23.59 -21.25 -20.66
C TYR A 34 22.40 -21.18 -21.61
N ILE A 35 21.62 -20.11 -21.52
CA ILE A 35 20.42 -19.87 -22.32
C ILE A 35 20.78 -18.84 -23.39
N GLY A 36 20.71 -19.27 -24.65
CA GLY A 36 21.08 -18.44 -25.80
C GLY A 36 19.88 -17.88 -26.55
N LYS A 37 20.08 -17.67 -27.86
CA LYS A 37 19.08 -17.05 -28.74
C LYS A 37 17.91 -17.98 -29.05
N ALA A 38 16.87 -17.39 -29.63
CA ALA A 38 15.72 -18.13 -30.13
C ALA A 38 16.15 -19.20 -31.14
N GLY A 39 15.60 -20.40 -30.99
CA GLY A 39 15.80 -21.51 -31.91
C GLY A 39 15.00 -21.34 -33.21
N PRO A 40 15.18 -22.24 -34.18
CA PRO A 40 14.51 -22.19 -35.48
C PRO A 40 13.00 -22.51 -35.38
N SER A 41 12.56 -23.17 -34.31
CA SER A 41 11.15 -23.51 -34.10
C SER A 41 10.41 -22.38 -33.37
N PHE A 42 9.10 -22.26 -33.60
CA PHE A 42 8.26 -21.36 -32.81
C PHE A 42 8.36 -21.72 -31.33
N MET A 43 8.61 -20.71 -30.48
CA MET A 43 8.81 -20.87 -29.02
C MET A 43 9.92 -21.86 -28.64
N SER A 44 11.06 -21.79 -29.32
CA SER A 44 12.25 -22.56 -28.97
C SER A 44 13.45 -21.67 -28.62
N THR A 45 14.39 -22.19 -27.85
CA THR A 45 15.61 -21.49 -27.41
C THR A 45 16.77 -22.46 -27.41
N PHE A 46 17.93 -22.04 -27.90
CA PHE A 46 19.15 -22.83 -27.75
C PHE A 46 19.62 -22.80 -26.30
N ILE A 47 19.96 -23.98 -25.78
CA ILE A 47 20.53 -24.12 -24.43
C ILE A 47 21.75 -25.02 -24.45
N ARG A 48 22.63 -24.80 -23.48
CA ARG A 48 23.76 -25.69 -23.16
C ARG A 48 23.84 -25.88 -21.66
N LYS A 49 24.03 -27.12 -21.20
CA LYS A 49 24.31 -27.38 -19.79
C LYS A 49 25.76 -27.02 -19.48
N ALA A 50 26.02 -26.35 -18.37
CA ALA A 50 27.38 -26.06 -17.95
C ALA A 50 28.20 -27.36 -17.78
N GLY A 51 29.44 -27.33 -18.26
CA GLY A 51 30.33 -28.50 -18.30
C GLY A 51 30.01 -29.54 -19.39
N ASN A 52 29.05 -29.26 -20.29
CA ASN A 52 28.77 -30.09 -21.47
C ASN A 52 28.93 -29.26 -22.75
N ASP A 53 29.34 -29.93 -23.83
CA ASP A 53 29.49 -29.36 -25.16
C ASP A 53 28.21 -29.45 -26.01
N GLU A 54 27.22 -30.22 -25.56
CA GLU A 54 25.97 -30.40 -26.28
C GLU A 54 25.08 -29.15 -26.23
N VAL A 55 24.80 -28.62 -27.42
CA VAL A 55 23.81 -27.56 -27.66
C VAL A 55 22.49 -28.21 -28.10
N VAL A 56 21.43 -27.90 -27.36
CA VAL A 56 20.08 -28.43 -27.57
C VAL A 56 19.14 -27.32 -28.02
N ASP A 57 18.23 -27.62 -28.95
CA ASP A 57 17.09 -26.76 -29.27
C ASP A 57 15.92 -27.13 -28.34
N ALA A 58 15.76 -26.38 -27.25
CA ALA A 58 14.71 -26.63 -26.29
C ALA A 58 13.40 -26.02 -26.77
N LYS A 59 12.31 -26.80 -26.77
CA LYS A 59 10.96 -26.35 -27.14
C LYS A 59 10.32 -25.52 -26.02
N ALA A 60 10.98 -24.43 -25.63
CA ALA A 60 10.48 -23.44 -24.68
C ALA A 60 11.09 -22.06 -24.97
N SER A 61 10.34 -21.00 -24.68
CA SER A 61 10.79 -19.60 -24.78
C SER A 61 11.57 -19.15 -23.54
N LEU A 62 12.68 -19.83 -23.24
CA LEU A 62 13.48 -19.59 -22.04
C LEU A 62 14.15 -18.22 -22.04
N GLY A 63 14.52 -17.70 -23.22
CA GLY A 63 15.06 -16.35 -23.33
C GLY A 63 14.12 -15.30 -22.74
N PHE A 64 12.80 -15.41 -22.95
CA PHE A 64 11.85 -14.47 -22.34
C PHE A 64 11.75 -14.65 -20.82
N ALA A 65 11.73 -15.91 -20.36
CA ALA A 65 11.61 -16.22 -18.95
C ALA A 65 12.79 -15.69 -18.12
N PHE A 66 14.01 -15.78 -18.63
CA PHE A 66 15.23 -15.47 -17.86
C PHE A 66 15.90 -14.14 -18.20
N LYS A 67 15.44 -13.43 -19.25
CA LYS A 67 16.00 -12.12 -19.64
C LYS A 67 15.79 -11.02 -18.58
N LYS A 68 14.83 -11.18 -17.66
CA LYS A 68 14.56 -10.23 -16.58
C LYS A 68 14.50 -10.96 -15.24
N PRO A 69 15.60 -11.02 -14.47
CA PRO A 69 15.61 -11.71 -13.19
C PRO A 69 14.63 -11.11 -12.18
N GLU A 70 14.22 -9.85 -12.35
CA GLU A 70 13.22 -9.16 -11.51
C GLU A 70 11.88 -9.91 -11.48
N GLY A 71 11.51 -10.58 -12.58
CA GLY A 71 10.27 -11.36 -12.67
C GLY A 71 10.28 -12.63 -11.80
N TRP A 72 11.45 -13.07 -11.33
CA TRP A 72 11.62 -14.22 -10.45
C TRP A 72 11.79 -13.83 -8.98
N ARG A 73 11.99 -12.54 -8.69
CA ARG A 73 12.16 -12.04 -7.33
C ARG A 73 10.81 -11.91 -6.64
N ASP A 74 10.77 -12.18 -5.34
CA ASP A 74 9.59 -11.94 -4.53
C ASP A 74 9.32 -10.42 -4.44
N THR A 75 8.20 -9.99 -5.04
CA THR A 75 7.78 -8.59 -5.06
C THR A 75 7.06 -8.17 -3.77
N GLN A 76 6.77 -9.11 -2.88
CA GLN A 76 5.98 -8.86 -1.68
C GLN A 76 6.85 -8.28 -0.57
N ILE A 77 6.79 -6.96 -0.38
CA ILE A 77 7.51 -6.28 0.70
C ILE A 77 6.81 -6.55 2.03
N LEU A 78 5.50 -6.32 2.11
CA LEU A 78 4.67 -6.60 3.29
C LEU A 78 3.51 -7.51 2.91
N ASP A 79 3.17 -8.42 3.82
CA ASP A 79 2.01 -9.31 3.77
C ASP A 79 1.67 -9.75 5.18
N ILE A 80 0.96 -8.86 5.87
CA ILE A 80 0.53 -9.00 7.25
C ILE A 80 -0.99 -8.90 7.22
N PRO A 81 -1.75 -9.88 7.75
CA PRO A 81 -3.20 -9.77 7.85
C PRO A 81 -3.59 -8.46 8.56
N VAL A 82 -4.45 -7.67 7.92
CA VAL A 82 -4.80 -6.32 8.42
C VAL A 82 -5.41 -6.35 9.83
N ASP A 83 -6.09 -7.43 10.18
CA ASP A 83 -6.71 -7.65 11.48
C ASP A 83 -5.74 -8.15 12.57
N GLU A 84 -4.53 -8.54 12.18
CA GLU A 84 -3.41 -8.84 13.08
C GLU A 84 -2.59 -7.58 13.40
N ILE A 85 -2.71 -6.49 12.63
CA ILE A 85 -2.01 -5.24 12.91
C ILE A 85 -2.65 -4.55 14.12
N VAL A 86 -1.86 -4.42 15.19
CA VAL A 86 -2.27 -3.84 16.48
C VAL A 86 -1.54 -2.55 16.82
N GLY A 87 -0.42 -2.27 16.15
CA GLY A 87 0.35 -1.05 16.37
C GLY A 87 1.04 -0.57 15.09
N ILE A 88 1.10 0.75 14.92
CA ILE A 88 1.83 1.39 13.83
C ILE A 88 2.53 2.62 14.42
N SER A 89 3.86 2.68 14.36
CA SER A 89 4.60 3.91 14.64
C SER A 89 5.24 4.44 13.37
N ALA A 90 5.34 5.75 13.29
CA ALA A 90 6.04 6.45 12.24
C ALA A 90 7.06 7.39 12.88
N GLU A 91 8.31 7.34 12.42
CA GLU A 91 9.40 8.24 12.83
C GLU A 91 10.13 8.73 11.59
N GLY A 92 10.37 10.03 11.46
CA GLY A 92 11.04 10.55 10.28
C GLY A 92 10.91 12.06 10.11
N THR A 93 11.37 12.55 8.96
CA THR A 93 11.36 13.99 8.64
C THR A 93 9.97 14.52 8.34
N SER A 94 9.05 13.64 7.92
CA SER A 94 7.70 14.04 7.49
C SER A 94 6.70 14.05 8.64
N SER A 95 6.74 13.03 9.51
CA SER A 95 5.86 12.98 10.67
C SER A 95 6.38 12.00 11.73
N THR A 96 6.06 12.27 12.99
CA THR A 96 6.31 11.35 14.11
C THR A 96 5.04 11.16 14.91
N TRP A 97 4.56 9.92 14.99
CA TRP A 97 3.35 9.54 15.71
C TRP A 97 3.33 8.03 16.00
N GLU A 98 2.46 7.63 16.93
CA GLU A 98 2.25 6.22 17.27
C GLU A 98 0.76 5.95 17.39
N LEU A 99 0.30 4.91 16.71
CA LEU A 99 -1.05 4.36 16.76
C LEU A 99 -1.03 3.02 17.48
N LYS A 100 -2.01 2.81 18.35
CA LYS A 100 -2.32 1.51 18.95
C LYS A 100 -3.79 1.18 18.81
N LYS A 101 -4.08 -0.08 18.51
CA LYS A 101 -5.44 -0.60 18.48
C LYS A 101 -5.80 -1.08 19.89
N THR A 102 -6.90 -0.57 20.44
CA THR A 102 -7.40 -0.93 21.78
C THR A 102 -8.91 -1.04 21.69
N ASP A 103 -9.46 -2.16 22.14
CA ASP A 103 -10.90 -2.47 22.07
C ASP A 103 -11.48 -2.27 20.65
N GLY A 104 -10.72 -2.69 19.63
CA GLY A 104 -11.09 -2.56 18.21
C GLY A 104 -10.91 -1.16 17.61
N ASN A 105 -10.59 -0.14 18.40
CA ASN A 105 -10.44 1.24 17.96
C ASN A 105 -8.98 1.66 17.85
N TRP A 106 -8.65 2.41 16.81
CA TRP A 106 -7.33 3.03 16.68
C TRP A 106 -7.23 4.26 17.58
N ASN A 107 -6.15 4.36 18.33
CA ASN A 107 -5.82 5.50 19.17
C ASN A 107 -4.44 6.03 18.82
N VAL A 108 -4.33 7.34 18.66
CA VAL A 108 -3.04 8.03 18.71
C VAL A 108 -2.59 7.99 20.17
N VAL A 109 -1.39 7.45 20.41
CA VAL A 109 -0.77 7.38 21.73
C VAL A 109 0.46 8.27 21.86
N LYS A 110 1.01 8.72 20.74
CA LYS A 110 2.03 9.78 20.68
C LYS A 110 1.83 10.66 19.46
N PRO A 111 2.11 11.98 19.57
CA PRO A 111 2.50 12.70 20.78
C PRO A 111 1.31 13.05 21.70
N VAL A 112 0.08 12.77 21.27
CA VAL A 112 -1.16 13.02 22.02
C VAL A 112 -1.89 11.71 22.30
N GLN A 113 -2.67 11.65 23.39
CA GLN A 113 -3.62 10.55 23.66
C GLN A 113 -5.00 10.94 23.13
N LYS A 114 -5.38 10.47 21.94
CA LYS A 114 -6.72 10.70 21.36
C LYS A 114 -7.16 9.50 20.53
N THR A 115 -8.46 9.26 20.45
CA THR A 115 -9.02 8.33 19.45
C THR A 115 -8.66 8.84 18.06
N ALA A 116 -8.10 7.95 17.23
CA ALA A 116 -7.69 8.29 15.89
C ALA A 116 -8.92 8.41 14.97
N GLN A 117 -8.75 9.14 13.87
CA GLN A 117 -9.70 9.16 12.77
C GLN A 117 -9.76 7.75 12.18
N SER A 118 -10.87 7.06 12.41
CA SER A 118 -11.05 5.63 12.11
C SER A 118 -10.78 5.28 10.65
N MET A 119 -11.33 6.04 9.70
CA MET A 119 -11.11 5.81 8.26
C MET A 119 -9.64 5.98 7.87
N LYS A 120 -8.96 7.00 8.38
CA LYS A 120 -7.55 7.27 8.07
C LYS A 120 -6.63 6.21 8.65
N ALA A 121 -6.83 5.83 9.92
CA ALA A 121 -6.08 4.76 10.54
C ALA A 121 -6.32 3.41 9.83
N GLN A 122 -7.55 3.13 9.42
CA GLN A 122 -7.88 1.90 8.67
C GLN A 122 -7.26 1.88 7.27
N SER A 123 -7.29 3.00 6.53
CA SER A 123 -6.64 3.10 5.22
C SER A 123 -5.13 2.89 5.32
N LEU A 124 -4.49 3.50 6.32
CA LEU A 124 -3.06 3.32 6.58
C LEU A 124 -2.72 1.86 6.94
N SER A 125 -3.49 1.25 7.85
CA SER A 125 -3.32 -0.18 8.21
C SER A 125 -3.48 -1.10 6.99
N THR A 126 -4.42 -0.79 6.09
CA THR A 126 -4.60 -1.53 4.84
C THR A 126 -3.40 -1.36 3.90
N ALA A 127 -2.87 -0.14 3.77
CA ALA A 127 -1.70 0.13 2.95
C ALA A 127 -0.41 -0.54 3.47
N LEU A 128 -0.30 -0.72 4.79
CA LEU A 128 0.80 -1.42 5.45
C LEU A 128 0.59 -2.94 5.55
N SER A 129 -0.63 -3.43 5.33
CA SER A 129 -0.95 -4.86 5.33
C SER A 129 -0.33 -5.55 4.11
N VAL A 130 -0.53 -5.00 2.91
CA VAL A 130 0.01 -5.55 1.66
C VAL A 130 0.72 -4.46 0.88
N LEU A 131 2.04 -4.60 0.76
CA LEU A 131 2.88 -3.69 -0.02
C LEU A 131 3.69 -4.49 -1.03
N ARG A 132 3.51 -4.19 -2.32
CA ARG A 132 4.26 -4.82 -3.41
C ARG A 132 5.22 -3.83 -4.06
N SER A 133 6.40 -4.30 -4.40
CA SER A 133 7.40 -3.53 -5.11
C SER A 133 7.00 -3.30 -6.56
N THR A 134 7.31 -2.13 -7.09
CA THR A 134 7.28 -1.83 -8.52
C THR A 134 8.62 -2.10 -9.22
N GLY A 135 9.67 -2.35 -8.45
CA GLY A 135 11.00 -2.67 -8.95
C GLY A 135 11.99 -2.97 -7.82
N PHE A 136 13.22 -3.27 -8.21
CA PHE A 136 14.33 -3.56 -7.31
C PHE A 136 15.50 -2.65 -7.63
N VAL A 137 16.26 -2.27 -6.61
CA VAL A 137 17.58 -1.68 -6.81
C VAL A 137 18.55 -2.81 -7.10
N GLU A 138 19.37 -2.67 -8.14
CA GLU A 138 20.38 -3.67 -8.50
C GLU A 138 21.42 -3.82 -7.39
N LYS A 139 21.85 -5.06 -7.12
CA LYS A 139 22.86 -5.33 -6.09
C LYS A 139 24.21 -4.69 -6.41
N GLU A 140 24.53 -4.56 -7.69
CA GLU A 140 25.74 -3.88 -8.20
C GLU A 140 25.59 -2.35 -8.20
N SER A 141 24.47 -1.80 -7.69
CA SER A 141 24.31 -0.36 -7.58
C SER A 141 25.39 0.22 -6.67
N THR A 142 26.07 1.26 -7.15
CA THR A 142 27.07 2.00 -6.37
C THR A 142 26.43 2.91 -5.31
N LYS A 143 25.10 3.00 -5.26
CA LYS A 143 24.38 3.86 -4.34
C LYS A 143 24.37 3.28 -2.92
N THR A 144 24.81 4.07 -1.96
CA THR A 144 24.75 3.71 -0.53
C THR A 144 23.36 3.93 0.05
N LEU A 145 23.04 3.31 1.20
CA LEU A 145 21.76 3.53 1.89
C LEU A 145 21.50 5.00 2.21
N THR A 146 22.54 5.77 2.53
CA THR A 146 22.46 7.22 2.73
C THR A 146 22.08 7.97 1.45
N GLN A 147 22.66 7.60 0.30
CA GLN A 147 22.29 8.20 -1.00
C GLN A 147 20.86 7.86 -1.43
N LEU A 148 20.34 6.72 -0.96
CA LEU A 148 18.95 6.31 -1.16
C LEU A 148 18.00 6.94 -0.12
N GLY A 149 18.51 7.68 0.86
CA GLY A 149 17.74 8.22 1.98
C GLY A 149 17.11 7.16 2.89
N LEU A 150 17.74 5.99 2.98
CA LEU A 150 17.34 4.88 3.86
C LEU A 150 18.18 4.84 5.16
N ASP A 151 19.27 5.61 5.22
CA ASP A 151 20.10 5.78 6.43
C ASP A 151 20.64 7.23 6.55
N PRO A 152 19.99 8.11 7.33
CA PRO A 152 18.72 7.87 8.02
C PRO A 152 17.53 7.80 7.04
N PRO A 153 16.47 7.04 7.36
CA PRO A 153 15.27 6.96 6.54
C PRO A 153 14.49 8.28 6.54
N LYS A 154 13.86 8.65 5.42
CA LYS A 154 12.87 9.76 5.39
C LYS A 154 11.70 9.47 6.30
N GLN A 155 11.24 8.23 6.28
CA GLN A 155 10.19 7.74 7.16
C GLN A 155 10.45 6.28 7.51
N LYS A 156 10.49 5.98 8.80
CA LYS A 156 10.53 4.62 9.37
C LYS A 156 9.13 4.28 9.87
N TYR A 157 8.57 3.17 9.40
CA TYR A 157 7.37 2.58 9.98
C TYR A 157 7.74 1.35 10.80
N THR A 158 7.21 1.28 12.01
CA THR A 158 7.26 0.08 12.86
C THR A 158 5.85 -0.48 12.95
N ILE A 159 5.63 -1.68 12.42
CA ILE A 159 4.34 -2.34 12.38
C ILE A 159 4.36 -3.44 13.43
N THR A 160 3.53 -3.32 14.45
CA THR A 160 3.34 -4.34 15.48
C THR A 160 2.11 -5.17 15.13
N HIS A 161 2.29 -6.48 15.04
CA HIS A 161 1.22 -7.41 14.67
C HIS A 161 1.25 -8.68 15.52
N GLU A 162 0.10 -9.31 15.67
CA GLU A 162 -0.06 -10.57 16.41
C GLU A 162 -0.04 -11.75 15.43
N ASP A 163 1.07 -12.48 15.35
CA ASP A 163 1.18 -13.68 14.52
C ASP A 163 0.33 -14.82 15.09
N ARG A 164 -0.86 -15.01 14.50
CA ARG A 164 -1.82 -16.05 14.88
C ARG A 164 -1.57 -17.40 14.20
N THR A 165 -0.52 -17.51 13.39
CA THR A 165 -0.07 -18.83 12.89
C THR A 165 0.58 -19.67 13.99
N THR A 166 0.93 -19.03 15.12
CA THR A 166 1.47 -19.67 16.32
C THR A 166 0.44 -19.72 17.45
N SER A 167 0.57 -20.72 18.35
CA SER A 167 -0.29 -20.85 19.54
C SER A 167 0.58 -20.93 20.80
N PRO A 168 0.49 -19.97 21.74
CA PRO A 168 -0.33 -18.75 21.67
C PRO A 168 0.16 -17.79 20.57
N ALA A 169 -0.70 -16.86 20.14
CA ALA A 169 -0.32 -15.81 19.20
C ALA A 169 0.88 -15.03 19.75
N LYS A 170 1.83 -14.70 18.88
CA LYS A 170 3.06 -13.99 19.25
C LYS A 170 3.06 -12.58 18.70
N GLU A 171 3.37 -11.62 19.53
CA GLU A 171 3.66 -10.26 19.06
C GLU A 171 4.94 -10.27 18.22
N GLN A 172 4.85 -9.70 17.03
CA GLN A 172 5.95 -9.50 16.10
C GLN A 172 6.02 -8.04 15.69
N THR A 173 7.20 -7.65 15.22
CA THR A 173 7.44 -6.29 14.73
C THR A 173 8.13 -6.35 13.38
N THR A 174 7.54 -5.66 12.40
CA THR A 174 8.12 -5.46 11.06
C THR A 174 8.51 -4.00 10.89
N VAL A 175 9.75 -3.75 10.47
CA VAL A 175 10.25 -2.39 10.22
C VAL A 175 10.38 -2.13 8.73
N LEU A 176 9.71 -1.09 8.25
CA LEU A 176 9.76 -0.59 6.88
C LEU A 176 10.47 0.76 6.85
N LEU A 177 11.51 0.87 6.03
CA LEU A 177 12.25 2.11 5.78
C LEU A 177 11.81 2.66 4.43
N VAL A 178 11.41 3.92 4.39
CA VAL A 178 11.07 4.66 3.16
C VAL A 178 12.09 5.78 2.99
N GLY A 179 12.69 5.86 1.81
CA GLY A 179 13.76 6.79 1.48
C GLY A 179 13.38 7.83 0.43
N GLU A 180 14.39 8.28 -0.32
CA GLU A 180 14.22 9.30 -1.35
C GLU A 180 13.37 8.82 -2.52
N MET A 181 12.78 9.80 -3.19
CA MET A 181 12.12 9.63 -4.48
C MET A 181 13.16 9.71 -5.60
N GLU A 182 13.02 8.83 -6.59
CA GLU A 182 13.84 8.82 -7.80
C GLU A 182 13.00 8.89 -9.08
N GLY A 183 13.57 9.61 -10.04
CA GLY A 183 13.22 9.49 -11.45
C GLY A 183 11.93 10.19 -11.85
N PRO A 184 11.67 10.28 -13.15
CA PRO A 184 10.47 10.95 -13.68
C PRO A 184 9.16 10.24 -13.31
N SER A 185 9.23 8.94 -13.01
CA SER A 185 8.10 8.12 -12.53
C SER A 185 7.81 8.29 -11.04
N LYS A 186 8.62 9.08 -10.31
CA LYS A 186 8.48 9.35 -8.88
C LYS A 186 8.35 8.07 -8.04
N SER A 187 9.31 7.16 -8.22
CA SER A 187 9.37 5.93 -7.43
C SER A 187 10.12 6.19 -6.13
N TYR A 188 9.71 5.59 -5.03
CA TYR A 188 10.36 5.76 -3.72
C TYR A 188 11.18 4.52 -3.37
N PHE A 189 12.39 4.71 -2.85
CA PHE A 189 13.18 3.61 -2.33
C PHE A 189 12.60 3.08 -1.02
N VAL A 190 12.56 1.76 -0.87
CA VAL A 190 12.02 1.09 0.30
C VAL A 190 12.87 -0.11 0.70
N LYS A 191 13.05 -0.31 2.00
CA LYS A 191 13.72 -1.49 2.55
C LYS A 191 12.93 -2.04 3.73
N ARG A 192 12.76 -3.37 3.78
CA ARG A 192 12.32 -4.06 5.01
C ARG A 192 13.56 -4.43 5.81
N ALA A 193 13.60 -4.08 7.09
CA ALA A 193 14.85 -4.15 7.87
C ALA A 193 15.39 -5.59 8.05
N ASP A 194 14.53 -6.59 7.99
CA ASP A 194 14.84 -8.02 8.10
C ASP A 194 15.17 -8.69 6.75
N ARG A 195 15.20 -7.93 5.65
CA ARG A 195 15.51 -8.43 4.30
C ARG A 195 16.65 -7.64 3.69
N ASP A 196 17.48 -8.29 2.88
CA ASP A 196 18.61 -7.63 2.21
C ASP A 196 18.17 -6.78 1.02
N ASP A 197 17.11 -7.19 0.32
CA ASP A 197 16.65 -6.54 -0.89
C ASP A 197 16.25 -5.07 -0.67
N LEU A 198 16.54 -4.28 -1.70
CA LEU A 198 16.16 -2.88 -1.85
C LEU A 198 15.12 -2.79 -2.95
N TYR A 199 13.98 -2.19 -2.62
CA TYR A 199 12.81 -2.14 -3.49
C TYR A 199 12.53 -0.71 -3.92
N THR A 200 11.72 -0.57 -4.96
CA THR A 200 11.01 0.67 -5.26
C THR A 200 9.51 0.46 -5.15
N ILE A 201 8.78 1.51 -4.73
CA ILE A 201 7.31 1.57 -4.76
C ILE A 201 6.87 2.80 -5.55
N ALA A 202 5.66 2.77 -6.09
CA ALA A 202 5.10 3.91 -6.81
C ALA A 202 4.69 5.06 -5.88
N GLU A 203 4.59 6.28 -6.43
CA GLU A 203 4.15 7.49 -5.72
C GLU A 203 2.82 7.28 -4.98
N PHE A 204 1.83 6.61 -5.60
CA PHE A 204 0.53 6.38 -4.94
C PHE A 204 0.64 5.48 -3.70
N GLN A 205 1.57 4.53 -3.69
CA GLN A 205 1.82 3.67 -2.53
C GLN A 205 2.49 4.48 -1.43
N ALA A 206 3.53 5.25 -1.76
CA ALA A 206 4.20 6.13 -0.81
C ALA A 206 3.24 7.16 -0.18
N ASN A 207 2.37 7.76 -0.99
CA ASN A 207 1.35 8.70 -0.53
C ASN A 207 0.30 8.04 0.39
N ALA A 208 -0.08 6.79 0.13
CA ALA A 208 -1.00 6.05 1.00
C ALA A 208 -0.39 5.75 2.38
N LEU A 209 0.93 5.65 2.47
CA LEU A 209 1.65 5.46 3.74
C LEU A 209 1.84 6.78 4.50
N ALA A 210 1.99 7.91 3.79
CA ALA A 210 2.37 9.22 4.32
C ALA A 210 1.25 9.93 5.13
N ALA A 211 0.63 9.23 6.07
CA ALA A 211 -0.32 9.80 7.01
C ALA A 211 0.38 10.76 7.98
N THR A 212 -0.19 11.95 8.17
CA THR A 212 0.30 12.93 9.14
C THR A 212 -0.51 12.86 10.44
N LEU A 213 0.06 13.39 11.53
CA LEU A 213 -0.64 13.47 12.82
C LEU A 213 -1.99 14.18 12.71
N ASP A 214 -2.05 15.30 11.98
CA ASP A 214 -3.28 16.10 11.79
C ASP A 214 -4.39 15.33 11.03
N GLN A 215 -4.01 14.39 10.16
CA GLN A 215 -4.97 13.53 9.47
C GLN A 215 -5.45 12.37 10.37
N LEU A 216 -4.60 11.95 11.30
CA LEU A 216 -4.88 10.86 12.23
C LEU A 216 -5.67 11.33 13.45
N VAL A 217 -5.62 12.60 13.81
CA VAL A 217 -6.40 13.18 14.91
C VAL A 217 -7.65 13.85 14.34
N PRO A 218 -8.87 13.50 14.79
CA PRO A 218 -10.08 14.20 14.37
C PRO A 218 -9.97 15.71 14.67
N PRO A 219 -10.44 16.58 13.76
CA PRO A 219 -10.49 18.01 14.04
C PRO A 219 -11.37 18.26 15.27
N GLU A 220 -11.06 19.31 16.03
CA GLU A 220 -11.92 19.69 17.15
C GLU A 220 -13.35 19.91 16.63
N PRO A 221 -14.38 19.42 17.35
CA PRO A 221 -15.75 19.66 16.95
C PRO A 221 -15.95 21.17 16.86
N LYS A 222 -16.32 21.65 15.66
CA LYS A 222 -16.70 23.05 15.47
C LYS A 222 -17.76 23.36 16.54
N PRO A 223 -17.66 24.49 17.26
CA PRO A 223 -18.70 24.88 18.22
C PRO A 223 -20.04 24.72 17.54
N ALA A 224 -20.93 23.93 18.16
CA ALA A 224 -22.27 23.77 17.63
C ALA A 224 -22.83 25.16 17.34
N PRO A 225 -23.43 25.42 16.16
CA PRO A 225 -24.13 26.67 15.95
C PRO A 225 -25.06 26.85 17.16
N ALA A 226 -24.95 28.00 17.83
CA ALA A 226 -25.81 28.32 18.96
C ALA A 226 -27.24 27.98 18.55
N PRO A 227 -28.03 27.29 19.41
CA PRO A 227 -29.41 26.99 19.07
C PRO A 227 -30.03 28.28 18.59
N GLU A 228 -30.51 28.30 17.34
CA GLU A 228 -31.23 29.43 16.81
C GLU A 228 -32.38 29.67 17.77
N THR A 229 -32.28 30.74 18.57
CA THR A 229 -33.35 31.17 19.44
C THR A 229 -34.53 31.38 18.50
N THR A 230 -35.45 30.42 18.50
CA THR A 230 -36.72 30.57 17.83
C THR A 230 -37.36 31.76 18.53
N ALA A 231 -37.28 32.93 17.90
CA ALA A 231 -38.00 34.10 18.37
C ALA A 231 -39.47 33.69 18.37
N THR A 232 -40.02 33.46 19.56
CA THR A 232 -41.45 33.38 19.76
C THR A 232 -42.01 34.65 19.14
N VAL A 233 -42.71 34.49 18.02
CA VAL A 233 -43.47 35.58 17.43
C VAL A 233 -44.58 35.86 18.43
N GLU A 234 -44.36 36.85 19.27
CA GLU A 234 -45.37 37.38 20.19
C GLU A 234 -46.52 37.88 19.30
N ALA A 235 -47.61 37.11 19.28
CA ALA A 235 -48.82 37.45 18.58
C ALA A 235 -49.35 38.78 19.16
N SER A 236 -49.16 39.85 18.40
CA SER A 236 -49.75 41.15 18.66
C SER A 236 -51.27 41.00 18.81
N ALA A 237 -51.80 41.48 19.93
CA ALA A 237 -53.20 41.40 20.30
C ALA A 237 -54.12 41.98 19.21
N PRO A 238 -55.30 41.39 18.95
CA PRO A 238 -56.24 41.93 17.98
C PRO A 238 -56.89 43.22 18.50
N ALA A 239 -56.91 44.24 17.64
CA ALA A 239 -57.68 45.46 17.86
C ALA A 239 -59.18 45.15 17.94
N LYS A 240 -59.87 45.79 18.90
CA LYS A 240 -61.31 45.69 19.13
C LYS A 240 -62.12 46.05 17.86
N PRO A 241 -63.18 45.30 17.51
CA PRO A 241 -64.14 45.74 16.49
C PRO A 241 -65.02 46.87 17.04
N VAL A 242 -65.16 47.96 16.28
CA VAL A 242 -66.22 48.96 16.48
C VAL A 242 -67.45 48.45 15.74
N GLU A 243 -68.47 48.06 16.50
CA GLU A 243 -69.76 47.60 16.01
C GLU A 243 -70.61 48.81 15.59
N THR A 244 -70.78 49.02 14.28
CA THR A 244 -71.77 49.96 13.73
C THR A 244 -73.06 49.22 13.46
N THR A 245 -74.11 49.63 14.19
CA THR A 245 -75.50 49.18 14.05
C THR A 245 -76.02 49.39 12.63
N PRO A 246 -76.77 48.42 12.07
CA PRO A 246 -77.87 48.74 11.18
C PRO A 246 -79.19 48.30 11.81
N THR A 247 -80.09 49.27 11.98
CA THR A 247 -81.53 49.06 12.15
C THR A 247 -82.10 48.52 10.84
N VAL A 248 -82.91 47.45 10.88
CA VAL A 248 -84.28 47.34 10.31
C VAL A 248 -84.77 45.88 10.40
N GLU A 249 -85.73 45.69 11.31
CA GLU A 249 -87.04 45.05 11.15
C GLU A 249 -87.23 43.69 10.43
N ALA A 250 -87.68 42.73 11.25
CA ALA A 250 -88.69 41.67 11.03
C ALA A 250 -88.58 40.70 9.83
N ALA A 251 -88.49 39.40 10.13
CA ALA A 251 -89.67 38.52 10.12
C ALA A 251 -89.31 37.06 10.51
N SER A 252 -90.30 36.46 11.13
CA SER A 252 -90.39 35.18 11.84
C SER A 252 -90.27 33.91 10.99
N VAL A 253 -90.22 32.79 11.73
CA VAL A 253 -90.64 31.40 11.37
C VAL A 253 -89.48 30.46 11.00
N THR A 254 -88.93 29.67 11.94
CA THR A 254 -89.40 28.42 12.57
C THR A 254 -89.20 27.17 11.70
N SER A 255 -88.61 26.14 12.34
CA SER A 255 -88.61 24.70 12.01
C SER A 255 -87.73 24.25 10.85
N LYS A 256 -87.18 23.04 10.80
CA LYS A 256 -86.79 21.98 11.74
C LYS A 256 -86.00 21.02 10.82
N THR A 257 -84.89 20.49 11.33
CA THR A 257 -84.51 19.07 11.22
C THR A 257 -84.76 18.36 9.87
N LYS A 258 -83.70 17.98 9.16
CA LYS A 258 -83.02 16.69 9.34
C LYS A 258 -81.70 16.67 8.57
#